data_AF-A0ABD2MMW7-F1
#
_entry.id   AF-A0ABD2MMW7-F1
#
_cell.length_a   1.000
_cell.length_b   1.000
_cell.length_c   1.000
_cell.angle_alpha   90.00
_cell.angle_beta   90.00
_cell.angle_gamma   90.00
#
_symmetry.space_group_name_H-M   'P 1'
#
loop_
_entity.id
_entity.type
_entity.pdbx_description
1 polymer ?
#
loop_
_entity_poly.entity_id
_entity_poly.type
_entity_poly.pdbx_seq_one_letter_code
_entity_poly.pdbx_strand_id
1 'polypeptide(L)'
;MKEKESEQSNFPTSIRRETWIRPDGGKRVHRTTQAVHEEEDSEEEDLASLSSVEVNKRFVISYLHVHGKLITRIGMESFQEAAMQMLKEFRALLQHSPIPLPSNRLLQLLALNMFAIESTQLKGKCQ
;
A
#
# COMPACT_ATOMS: atom_id res chain seq x y z
N MET A 1 8.90 -64.42 -9.47
CA MET A 1 7.60 -63.88 -9.00
C MET A 1 7.92 -62.59 -8.27
N LYS A 2 7.43 -61.39 -8.57
CA LYS A 2 6.52 -60.86 -9.61
C LYS A 2 6.71 -59.32 -9.53
N GLU A 3 6.86 -58.66 -10.67
CA GLU A 3 7.11 -57.22 -10.83
C GLU A 3 5.85 -56.35 -10.59
N LYS A 4 6.07 -55.05 -10.31
CA LYS A 4 5.33 -53.86 -10.82
C LYS A 4 5.93 -52.59 -10.16
N GLU A 5 6.70 -51.72 -10.84
CA GLU A 5 6.27 -50.62 -11.75
C GLU A 5 5.00 -49.91 -11.25
N SER A 6 4.87 -48.59 -11.18
CA SER A 6 5.50 -47.48 -11.89
C SER A 6 4.80 -46.20 -11.37
N GLU A 7 5.50 -45.06 -11.29
CA GLU A 7 4.91 -43.77 -11.66
C GLU A 7 6.01 -42.69 -11.70
N GLN A 8 6.53 -42.51 -12.92
CA GLN A 8 7.24 -41.31 -13.34
C GLN A 8 6.22 -40.15 -13.38
N SER A 9 6.37 -39.14 -12.53
CA SER A 9 5.82 -37.81 -12.83
C SER A 9 6.91 -36.96 -13.48
N ASN A 10 7.00 -37.13 -14.79
CA ASN A 10 7.80 -36.34 -15.70
C ASN A 10 7.25 -34.90 -15.71
N PHE A 11 7.89 -33.96 -15.00
CA PHE A 11 7.65 -32.53 -15.16
C PHE A 11 8.78 -31.91 -16.00
N PRO A 12 8.51 -31.54 -17.27
CA PRO A 12 9.49 -30.89 -18.11
C PRO A 12 9.38 -29.38 -17.93
N THR A 13 10.25 -28.82 -17.10
CA THR A 13 11.00 -27.58 -17.36
C THR A 13 11.89 -27.38 -16.14
N SER A 14 13.11 -27.90 -16.20
CA SER A 14 14.16 -27.49 -15.27
C SER A 14 14.40 -26.00 -15.48
N ILE A 15 13.73 -25.16 -14.70
CA ILE A 15 13.98 -23.72 -14.69
C ILE A 15 15.46 -23.54 -14.38
N ARG A 16 16.18 -22.92 -15.32
CA ARG A 16 17.59 -22.60 -15.18
C ARG A 16 17.78 -21.79 -13.91
N ARG A 17 18.40 -22.40 -12.89
CA ARG A 17 18.77 -21.72 -11.65
C ARG A 17 20.09 -21.01 -11.85
N GLU A 18 20.05 -19.69 -11.94
CA GLU A 18 21.26 -18.88 -11.94
C GLU A 18 21.82 -18.78 -10.52
N THR A 19 23.09 -19.14 -10.35
CA THR A 19 23.78 -19.12 -9.07
C THR A 19 24.93 -18.12 -9.16
N TRP A 20 24.84 -17.04 -8.40
CA TRP A 20 25.90 -16.03 -8.33
C TRP A 20 27.03 -16.51 -7.41
N ILE A 21 28.18 -16.85 -7.99
CA ILE A 21 29.37 -17.28 -7.27
C ILE A 21 30.33 -16.09 -7.20
N ARG A 22 30.58 -15.57 -5.99
CA ARG A 22 31.59 -14.52 -5.78
C ARG A 22 33.00 -15.11 -5.89
N PRO A 23 33.95 -14.43 -6.54
CA PRO A 23 35.31 -14.96 -6.75
C PRO A 23 36.11 -15.15 -5.45
N ASP A 24 35.76 -14.47 -4.36
CA ASP A 24 36.53 -14.50 -3.09
C ASP A 24 35.93 -15.37 -1.97
N GLY A 25 35.00 -16.28 -2.27
CA GLY A 25 34.52 -17.27 -1.27
C GLY A 25 33.82 -16.68 -0.02
N GLY A 26 33.45 -15.40 -0.05
CA GLY A 26 32.84 -14.71 1.09
C GLY A 26 31.46 -15.24 1.45
N LYS A 27 31.23 -15.51 2.75
CA LYS A 27 29.95 -15.95 3.33
C LYS A 27 28.79 -15.05 2.88
N ARG A 28 27.61 -15.66 2.69
CA ARG A 28 26.34 -14.96 2.40
C ARG A 28 26.05 -13.93 3.50
N VAL A 29 26.33 -12.67 3.22
CA VAL A 29 25.77 -11.56 3.99
C VAL A 29 24.30 -11.48 3.60
N HIS A 30 23.41 -11.78 4.55
CA HIS A 30 21.99 -11.48 4.42
C HIS A 30 21.86 -10.00 4.05
N ARG A 31 21.29 -9.74 2.88
CA ARG A 31 21.00 -8.39 2.40
C ARG A 31 19.95 -7.80 3.35
N THR A 32 20.30 -6.74 4.08
CA THR A 32 19.46 -6.05 5.08
C THR A 32 18.42 -5.12 4.42
N THR A 33 17.65 -5.63 3.46
CA THR A 33 16.50 -4.89 2.87
C THR A 33 15.15 -5.42 3.35
N GLN A 34 15.14 -6.32 4.35
CA GLN A 34 13.92 -6.94 4.90
C GLN A 34 13.20 -6.09 5.94
N ALA A 35 13.95 -5.31 6.75
CA ALA A 35 13.38 -4.56 7.88
C ALA A 35 12.33 -3.50 7.46
N VAL A 36 12.47 -2.88 6.29
CA VAL A 36 11.50 -1.86 5.83
C VAL A 36 10.18 -2.49 5.40
N HIS A 37 10.19 -3.73 4.88
CA HIS A 37 8.96 -4.40 4.47
C HIS A 37 8.19 -4.99 5.66
N GLU A 38 8.88 -5.45 6.70
CA GLU A 38 8.25 -6.05 7.88
C GLU A 38 7.43 -5.02 8.68
N GLU A 39 7.89 -3.77 8.78
CA GLU A 39 7.15 -2.71 9.48
C GLU A 39 5.88 -2.26 8.71
N GLU A 40 5.95 -2.13 7.38
CA GLU A 40 4.79 -1.74 6.57
C GLU A 40 3.66 -2.79 6.57
N ASP A 41 4.02 -4.07 6.57
CA ASP A 41 3.05 -5.18 6.60
C ASP A 41 2.36 -5.27 7.98
N SER A 42 3.12 -5.01 9.06
CA SER A 42 2.59 -4.97 10.43
C SER A 42 1.53 -3.89 10.62
N GLU A 43 1.73 -2.69 10.09
CA GLU A 43 0.75 -1.60 10.22
C GLU A 43 -0.53 -1.85 9.42
N GLU A 44 -0.42 -2.49 8.23
CA GLU A 44 -1.58 -2.86 7.42
C GLU A 44 -2.39 -3.97 8.11
N GLU A 45 -1.72 -4.95 8.73
CA GLU A 45 -2.35 -6.00 9.53
C GLU A 45 -3.07 -5.43 10.77
N ASP A 46 -2.45 -4.48 11.47
CA ASP A 46 -3.06 -3.77 12.60
C ASP A 46 -4.33 -3.02 12.19
N LEU A 47 -4.31 -2.31 11.06
CA LEU A 47 -5.49 -1.60 10.54
C LEU A 47 -6.60 -2.57 10.12
N ALA A 48 -6.27 -3.73 9.56
CA ALA A 48 -7.24 -4.76 9.18
C ALA A 48 -7.91 -5.41 10.40
N SER A 49 -7.23 -5.43 11.55
CA SER A 49 -7.79 -5.96 12.80
C SER A 49 -8.87 -5.06 13.43
N LEU A 50 -8.91 -3.78 13.05
CA LEU A 50 -9.85 -2.81 13.59
C LEU A 50 -11.25 -2.96 12.99
N SER A 51 -12.26 -2.53 13.75
CA SER A 51 -13.62 -2.43 13.22
C SER A 51 -13.70 -1.38 12.10
N SER A 52 -14.56 -1.62 11.11
CA SER A 52 -14.82 -0.69 10.01
C SER A 52 -15.21 0.72 10.50
N VAL A 53 -15.90 0.82 11.64
CA VAL A 53 -16.28 2.10 12.27
C VAL A 53 -15.05 2.86 12.73
N GLU A 54 -14.08 2.17 13.33
CA GLU A 54 -12.87 2.77 13.85
C GLU A 54 -11.92 3.20 12.73
N VAL A 55 -11.71 2.33 11.72
CA VAL A 55 -10.92 2.70 10.54
C VAL A 55 -11.56 3.88 9.82
N ASN A 56 -12.90 3.95 9.75
CA ASN A 56 -13.59 5.08 9.11
C ASN A 56 -13.37 6.40 9.85
N LYS A 57 -13.38 6.39 11.18
CA LYS A 57 -13.05 7.59 11.96
C LYS A 57 -11.63 8.07 11.68
N ARG A 58 -10.66 7.16 11.69
CA ARG A 58 -9.24 7.47 11.41
C ARG A 58 -9.10 8.05 10.00
N PHE A 59 -9.63 7.36 9.00
CA PHE A 59 -9.63 7.82 7.61
C PHE A 59 -10.22 9.22 7.46
N VAL A 60 -11.37 9.51 8.06
CA VAL A 60 -11.99 10.84 7.93
C VAL A 60 -11.11 11.94 8.52
N ILE A 61 -10.47 11.69 9.67
CA ILE A 61 -9.54 12.64 10.30
C ILE A 61 -8.32 12.86 9.41
N SER A 62 -7.67 11.77 8.97
CA SER A 62 -6.49 11.81 8.11
C SER A 62 -6.79 12.49 6.76
N TYR A 63 -7.95 12.19 6.17
CA TYR A 63 -8.40 12.79 4.92
C TYR A 63 -8.56 14.31 5.02
N LEU A 64 -9.22 14.78 6.08
CA LEU A 64 -9.36 16.22 6.32
C LEU A 64 -8.01 16.90 6.60
N HIS A 65 -7.09 16.23 7.31
CA HIS A 65 -5.76 16.75 7.57
C HIS A 65 -4.94 16.93 6.28
N VAL A 66 -4.94 15.91 5.40
CA VAL A 66 -4.28 15.94 4.09
C VAL A 66 -4.87 17.05 3.20
N HIS A 67 -6.20 17.15 3.13
CA HIS A 67 -6.88 18.23 2.40
C HIS A 67 -6.58 19.61 2.98
N GLY A 68 -6.51 19.72 4.30
CA GLY A 68 -6.10 20.94 5.00
C GLY A 68 -4.70 21.40 4.59
N LYS A 69 -3.72 20.48 4.56
CA LYS A 69 -2.35 20.76 4.08
C LYS A 69 -2.35 21.21 2.61
N LEU A 70 -3.10 20.53 1.75
CA LEU A 70 -3.20 20.89 0.33
C LEU A 70 -3.74 22.31 0.10
N ILE A 71 -4.85 22.66 0.76
CA ILE A 71 -5.54 23.93 0.55
C ILE A 71 -4.77 25.09 1.18
N THR A 72 -4.29 24.92 2.41
CA THR A 72 -3.61 25.99 3.16
C THR A 72 -2.15 26.15 2.75
N ARG A 73 -1.54 25.13 2.13
CA ARG A 73 -0.10 25.03 1.85
C ARG A 73 0.78 25.03 3.10
N ILE A 74 0.21 24.79 4.28
CA ILE A 74 0.93 24.76 5.56
C ILE A 74 1.27 23.31 5.90
N GLY A 75 2.49 23.08 6.38
CA GLY A 75 2.94 21.77 6.84
C GLY A 75 3.20 20.78 5.69
N MET A 76 3.66 21.26 4.54
CA MET A 76 3.91 20.43 3.35
C MET A 76 5.11 19.49 3.52
N GLU A 77 6.01 19.77 4.46
CA GLU A 77 7.16 18.93 4.80
C GLU A 77 6.76 17.54 5.33
N SER A 78 5.59 17.44 5.97
CA SER A 78 5.01 16.18 6.47
C SER A 78 3.81 15.71 5.63
N PHE A 79 3.58 16.30 4.45
CA PHE A 79 2.43 15.98 3.61
C PHE A 79 2.46 14.53 3.12
N GLN A 80 3.61 14.08 2.63
CA GLN A 80 3.73 12.76 2.01
C GLN A 80 3.42 11.65 3.03
N GLU A 81 3.96 11.74 4.24
CA GLU A 81 3.70 10.79 5.33
C GLU A 81 2.21 10.76 5.71
N ALA A 82 1.60 11.94 5.90
CA ALA A 82 0.17 12.04 6.20
C ALA A 82 -0.72 11.47 5.07
N ALA A 83 -0.35 11.69 3.81
CA ALA A 83 -1.07 11.16 2.66
C ALA A 83 -0.94 9.63 2.55
N MET A 84 0.25 9.08 2.80
CA MET A 84 0.47 7.63 2.83
C MET A 84 -0.38 6.97 3.93
N GLN A 85 -0.39 7.55 5.13
CA GLN A 85 -1.22 7.05 6.23
C GLN A 85 -2.73 7.06 5.90
N MET A 86 -3.21 8.17 5.34
CA MET A 86 -4.60 8.28 4.87
C MET A 86 -4.94 7.19 3.82
N LEU A 87 -4.02 6.89 2.90
CA LEU A 87 -4.22 5.86 1.88
C LEU A 87 -4.23 4.45 2.48
N LYS A 88 -3.37 4.15 3.46
CA LYS A 88 -3.40 2.88 4.21
C LYS A 88 -4.77 2.66 4.88
N GLU A 89 -5.28 3.68 5.56
CA GLU A 89 -6.61 3.65 6.20
C GLU A 89 -7.75 3.50 5.19
N PHE A 90 -7.67 4.19 4.05
CA PHE A 90 -8.66 4.06 2.98
C PHE A 90 -8.65 2.66 2.36
N ARG A 91 -7.47 2.06 2.18
CA ARG A 91 -7.32 0.69 1.68
C ARG A 91 -7.94 -0.32 2.64
N ALA A 92 -7.65 -0.22 3.93
CA ALA A 92 -8.25 -1.06 4.97
C ALA A 92 -9.80 -0.94 4.97
N LEU A 93 -10.34 0.27 4.77
CA LEU A 93 -11.79 0.47 4.63
C LEU A 93 -12.40 -0.27 3.44
N LEU A 94 -11.72 -0.25 2.30
CA LEU A 94 -12.20 -0.89 1.08
C LEU A 94 -12.12 -2.42 1.14
N GLN A 95 -11.29 -2.98 2.01
CA GLN A 95 -11.14 -4.43 2.20
C GLN A 95 -12.29 -5.04 3.04
N HIS A 96 -13.05 -4.23 3.78
CA HIS A 96 -14.22 -4.73 4.51
C HIS A 96 -15.36 -5.12 3.57
N SER A 97 -16.01 -6.25 3.86
CA SER A 97 -17.19 -6.72 3.14
C SER A 97 -18.38 -6.92 4.10
N PRO A 98 -19.54 -6.29 3.86
CA PRO A 98 -19.81 -5.32 2.79
C PRO A 98 -19.04 -4.00 2.99
N ILE A 99 -18.78 -3.28 1.90
CA ILE A 99 -18.04 -2.02 1.95
C ILE A 99 -18.78 -1.03 2.88
N PRO A 100 -18.13 -0.51 3.94
CA PRO A 100 -18.75 0.33 4.96
C PRO A 100 -18.94 1.79 4.49
N LEU A 101 -19.01 2.03 3.18
CA LEU A 101 -19.13 3.34 2.56
C LEU A 101 -20.26 3.35 1.53
N PRO A 102 -21.31 4.16 1.73
CA PRO A 102 -22.37 4.29 0.73
C PRO A 102 -21.84 5.00 -0.53
N SER A 103 -22.42 4.71 -1.70
CA SER A 103 -21.97 5.29 -2.99
C SER A 103 -21.94 6.82 -3.00
N ASN A 104 -22.89 7.47 -2.32
CA ASN A 104 -22.91 8.92 -2.16
C ASN A 104 -21.67 9.46 -1.43
N ARG A 105 -21.13 8.69 -0.48
CA ARG A 105 -19.91 9.08 0.25
C ARG A 105 -18.68 8.99 -0.65
N LEU A 106 -18.58 7.95 -1.49
CA LEU A 106 -17.50 7.83 -2.47
C LEU A 106 -17.55 8.99 -3.49
N LEU A 107 -18.75 9.37 -3.93
CA LEU A 107 -18.94 10.52 -4.83
C LEU A 107 -18.50 11.84 -4.17
N GLN A 108 -18.81 12.04 -2.88
CA GLN A 108 -18.34 13.21 -2.13
C GLN A 108 -16.81 13.26 -2.02
N LEU A 109 -16.17 12.12 -1.71
CA LEU A 109 -14.71 12.04 -1.64
C LEU A 109 -14.07 12.36 -3.00
N LEU A 110 -14.63 11.82 -4.08
CA LEU A 110 -14.18 12.11 -5.44
C LEU A 110 -14.33 13.59 -5.77
N ALA A 111 -15.49 14.20 -5.48
CA ALA A 111 -15.73 15.61 -5.72
C ALA A 111 -14.75 16.51 -4.95
N LEU A 112 -14.47 16.17 -3.69
CA LEU A 112 -13.46 16.87 -2.88
C LEU A 112 -12.05 16.73 -3.46
N ASN A 113 -11.68 15.54 -3.95
CA ASN A 113 -10.38 15.33 -4.62
C ASN A 113 -10.27 16.18 -5.89
N MET A 114 -11.32 16.22 -6.72
CA MET A 114 -11.35 17.08 -7.91
C MET A 114 -11.23 18.56 -7.54
N PHE A 115 -11.93 19.01 -6.49
CA PHE A 115 -11.84 20.37 -5.99
C PHE A 115 -10.43 20.71 -5.46
N ALA A 116 -9.79 19.79 -4.73
CA ALA A 116 -8.43 19.98 -4.23
C ALA A 116 -7.43 20.17 -5.37
N ILE A 117 -7.55 19.39 -6.45
CA ILE A 117 -6.71 19.57 -7.64
C ILE A 117 -6.91 20.97 -8.23
N GLU A 118 -8.15 21.38 -8.47
CA GLU A 118 -8.46 22.68 -9.07
C GLU A 118 -7.99 23.86 -8.21
N SER A 119 -8.24 23.80 -6.90
CA SER A 119 -7.86 24.85 -5.95
C SER A 119 -6.35 24.94 -5.71
N THR A 120 -5.61 23.85 -5.97
CA THR A 120 -4.15 23.79 -5.79
C THR A 120 -3.38 23.93 -7.10
N GLN A 121 -4.03 24.18 -8.23
CA GLN A 121 -3.32 24.53 -9.45
C GLN A 121 -2.55 25.84 -9.25
N LEU A 122 -1.26 25.85 -9.60
CA LEU A 122 -0.50 27.09 -9.75
C LEU A 122 -1.12 27.85 -10.92
N LYS A 123 -1.91 28.88 -10.63
CA LYS A 123 -2.34 29.83 -11.65
C LYS A 123 -1.08 30.48 -12.22
N GLY A 124 -0.63 29.98 -13.36
CA GLY A 124 0.53 30.49 -14.06
C GLY A 124 0.33 31.99 -14.29
N LYS A 125 1.08 32.82 -13.57
CA LYS A 125 1.21 34.23 -13.90
C LYS A 125 2.04 34.32 -15.17
N CYS A 126 1.38 34.19 -16.31
CA CYS A 126 1.82 34.84 -17.54
C CYS A 126 0.90 36.04 -17.74
N GLN A 127 1.25 37.14 -17.07
CA GLN A 127 0.76 38.47 -17.42
C GLN A 127 1.90 39.47 -17.18
#